data_AF-A0A4T0B348-F1
#
_entry.id   AF-A0A4T0B348-F1
#
_cell.length_a   1.000
_cell.length_b   1.000
_cell.length_c   1.000
_cell.angle_alpha   90.00
_cell.angle_beta   90.00
_cell.angle_gamma   90.00
#
_symmetry.space_group_name_H-M   'P 1'
#
loop_
_entity.id
_entity.type
_entity.pdbx_description
1 polymer ?
#
loop_
_entity_poly.entity_id
_entity_poly.type
_entity_poly.pdbx_seq_one_letter_code
_entity_poly.pdbx_strand_id
1 'polypeptide(L)'
;MLVRRGRWSEEEDEKLKTLVRVIGRRNWVHLSQLVETRTPRQCRERYCNFLRPCLDSRPLTGEERILVTRLVNELGTKWATIARYMPSRSESLIKNWWYAQKGRERRALSQRERVDTYWKRNNPDRVQQQSAQG
;
A
#
# COMPACT_ATOMS: atom_id res chain seq x y z
N MET A 1 -12.82 21.99 19.37
CA MET A 1 -11.43 21.65 18.99
C MET A 1 -11.31 21.63 17.48
N LEU A 2 -10.34 22.37 16.92
CA LEU A 2 -10.09 22.42 15.48
C LEU A 2 -9.26 21.19 15.06
N VAL A 3 -9.91 20.21 14.44
CA VAL A 3 -9.23 19.06 13.84
C VAL A 3 -8.40 19.55 12.65
N ARG A 4 -7.07 19.46 12.74
CA ARG A 4 -6.17 19.86 11.66
C ARG A 4 -6.22 18.85 10.51
N ARG A 5 -6.48 19.37 9.31
CA ARG A 5 -6.32 18.66 8.04
C ARG A 5 -4.94 19.00 7.48
N GLY A 6 -4.15 18.00 7.11
CA GLY A 6 -2.80 18.23 6.54
C GLY A 6 -1.74 17.26 7.05
N ARG A 7 -0.49 17.48 6.61
CA ARG A 7 0.69 16.69 6.98
C ARG A 7 0.90 16.71 8.50
N TRP A 8 1.43 15.62 9.05
CA TRP A 8 1.87 15.55 10.45
C TRP A 8 3.15 16.35 10.62
N SER A 9 3.22 17.20 11.64
CA SER A 9 4.48 17.82 12.06
C SER A 9 5.32 16.86 12.90
N GLU A 10 6.61 17.15 13.00
CA GLU A 10 7.51 16.39 13.89
C GLU A 10 7.07 16.48 15.36
N GLU A 11 6.61 17.66 15.79
CA GLU A 11 6.06 17.87 17.14
C GLU A 11 4.84 16.97 17.40
N GLU A 12 3.91 16.87 16.44
CA GLU A 12 2.75 15.99 16.56
C GLU A 12 3.16 14.52 16.62
N ASP A 13 4.16 14.12 15.82
CA ASP A 13 4.68 12.76 15.81
C ASP A 13 5.36 12.41 17.15
N GLU A 14 6.20 13.29 17.69
CA GLU A 14 6.88 13.08 18.98
C GLU A 14 5.89 13.08 20.15
N LYS A 15 4.90 13.98 20.13
CA LYS A 15 3.80 13.97 21.12
C LYS A 15 3.05 12.64 21.06
N LEU A 16 2.66 12.17 19.87
CA LEU A 16 1.96 10.91 19.71
C LEU A 16 2.81 9.70 20.12
N LYS A 17 4.10 9.64 19.76
CA LYS A 17 5.01 8.56 20.19
C LYS A 17 5.11 8.49 21.71
N THR A 18 5.32 9.65 22.34
CA THR A 18 5.45 9.76 23.80
C THR A 18 4.18 9.31 24.51
N LEU A 19 3.02 9.81 24.08
CA LEU A 19 1.73 9.42 24.64
C LEU A 19 1.48 7.91 24.49
N VAL A 20 1.79 7.32 23.33
CA VAL A 20 1.67 5.86 23.14
C VAL A 20 2.64 5.08 24.03
N ARG A 21 3.85 5.60 24.29
CA ARG A 21 4.82 4.97 25.19
C ARG A 21 4.32 4.96 26.65
N VAL A 22 3.69 6.05 27.09
CA VAL A 22 3.23 6.23 28.48
C VAL A 22 1.89 5.54 28.74
N ILE A 23 0.91 5.74 27.85
CA ILE A 23 -0.48 5.31 28.05
C ILE A 23 -0.76 3.95 27.37
N GLY A 24 0.02 3.61 26.34
CA GLY A 24 -0.20 2.45 25.50
C GLY A 24 -1.13 2.73 24.32
N ARG A 25 -1.18 1.76 23.38
CA ARG A 25 -1.85 1.87 22.08
C ARG A 25 -3.30 1.34 22.03
N ARG A 26 -3.95 1.20 23.20
CA ARG A 26 -5.29 0.58 23.32
C ARG A 26 -6.43 1.60 23.20
N ASN A 27 -6.23 2.82 23.69
CA ASN A 27 -7.28 3.85 23.72
C ASN A 27 -6.92 5.07 22.85
N TRP A 28 -7.19 4.96 21.54
CA TRP A 28 -6.92 6.04 20.58
C TRP A 28 -7.81 7.27 20.77
N VAL A 29 -8.98 7.11 21.40
CA VAL A 29 -9.86 8.24 21.72
C VAL A 29 -9.18 9.15 22.74
N HIS A 30 -8.72 8.56 23.84
CA HIS A 30 -7.99 9.30 24.87
C HIS A 30 -6.69 9.92 24.32
N LEU A 31 -5.90 9.15 23.55
CA LEU A 31 -4.69 9.67 22.92
C LEU A 31 -4.99 10.88 22.01
N SER A 32 -6.07 10.85 21.25
CA SER A 32 -6.44 11.96 20.36
C SER A 32 -6.84 13.22 21.11
N GLN A 33 -7.49 13.07 22.27
CA GLN A 33 -7.84 14.20 23.15
C GLN A 33 -6.58 14.88 23.70
N LEU A 34 -5.53 14.10 23.99
CA LEU A 34 -4.25 14.62 24.44
C LEU A 34 -3.40 15.18 23.29
N VAL A 35 -3.51 14.65 22.08
CA VAL A 35 -2.88 15.25 20.88
C VAL A 35 -3.59 16.57 20.49
N GLU A 36 -4.89 16.67 20.74
CA GLU A 36 -5.78 17.84 20.55
C GLU A 36 -6.04 18.24 19.08
N THR A 37 -5.05 18.03 18.20
CA THR A 37 -5.10 18.47 16.80
C THR A 37 -5.59 17.40 15.83
N ARG A 38 -5.64 16.13 16.24
CA ARG A 38 -5.90 14.96 15.38
C ARG A 38 -7.02 14.09 15.93
N THR A 39 -7.71 13.41 15.03
CA THR A 39 -8.78 12.45 15.39
C THR A 39 -8.19 11.10 15.85
N PRO A 40 -8.97 10.27 16.59
CA PRO A 40 -8.52 8.94 17.01
C PRO A 40 -8.04 8.08 15.84
N ARG A 41 -8.77 8.13 14.71
CA ARG A 41 -8.44 7.42 13.49
C ARG A 41 -7.10 7.87 12.93
N GLN A 42 -6.87 9.19 12.82
CA GLN A 42 -5.62 9.74 12.32
C GLN A 42 -4.43 9.34 13.20
N CYS A 43 -4.57 9.44 14.53
CA CYS A 43 -3.51 9.04 15.46
C CYS A 43 -3.16 7.56 15.30
N ARG A 44 -4.16 6.68 15.24
CA ARG A 44 -3.96 5.25 15.03
C ARG A 44 -3.26 4.97 13.70
N GLU A 45 -3.75 5.56 12.61
CA GLU A 45 -3.19 5.36 11.27
C GLU A 45 -1.73 5.85 11.21
N ARG A 46 -1.43 7.03 11.78
CA ARG A 46 -0.07 7.58 11.79
C ARG A 46 0.88 6.68 12.56
N TYR A 47 0.50 6.28 13.76
CA TYR A 47 1.36 5.42 14.59
C TYR A 47 1.59 4.06 13.94
N CYS A 48 0.53 3.37 13.54
CA CYS A 48 0.62 2.01 12.99
C CYS A 48 1.35 1.94 11.64
N ASN A 49 1.34 3.03 10.86
CA ASN A 49 1.95 3.02 9.52
C ASN A 49 3.32 3.67 9.44
N PHE A 50 3.68 4.55 10.38
CA PHE A 50 4.89 5.37 10.27
C PHE A 50 5.72 5.46 11.56
N LEU A 51 5.11 5.47 12.74
CA LEU A 51 5.85 5.78 13.98
C LEU A 51 6.17 4.56 14.86
N ARG A 52 5.56 3.41 14.59
CA ARG A 52 5.81 2.19 15.37
C ARG A 52 7.29 1.78 15.22
N PRO A 53 8.04 1.56 16.33
CA PRO A 53 9.49 1.37 16.28
C PRO A 53 9.99 0.19 15.44
N CYS A 54 9.19 -0.87 15.32
CA CYS A 54 9.56 -2.07 14.55
C CYS A 54 9.24 -1.98 13.05
N LEU A 55 8.81 -0.80 12.55
CA LEU A 55 8.48 -0.66 11.14
C LEU A 55 9.73 -0.52 10.27
N ASP A 56 9.79 -1.36 9.23
CA ASP A 56 10.79 -1.27 8.18
C ASP A 56 10.15 -0.63 6.93
N SER A 57 10.66 0.55 6.57
CA SER A 57 10.22 1.34 5.41
C SER A 57 10.89 0.93 4.09
N ARG A 58 11.87 0.02 4.12
CA ARG A 58 12.53 -0.48 2.91
C ARG A 58 11.52 -1.19 2.00
N PRO A 59 11.82 -1.31 0.68
CA PRO A 59 11.00 -2.09 -0.22
C PRO A 59 10.78 -3.52 0.29
N LEU A 60 9.61 -4.09 0.02
CA LEU A 60 9.33 -5.49 0.33
C LEU A 60 10.36 -6.39 -0.37
N THR A 61 10.86 -7.37 0.35
CA THR A 61 11.74 -8.45 -0.16
C THR A 61 10.97 -9.39 -1.08
N GLY A 62 11.67 -10.26 -1.81
CA GLY A 62 11.02 -11.25 -2.68
C GLY A 62 10.05 -12.17 -1.91
N GLU A 63 10.48 -12.67 -0.75
CA GLU A 63 9.69 -13.54 0.12
C GLU A 63 8.44 -12.84 0.64
N GLU A 64 8.57 -11.59 1.10
CA GLU A 64 7.43 -10.81 1.57
C GLU A 64 6.42 -10.55 0.45
N ARG A 65 6.88 -10.31 -0.78
CA ARG A 65 6.00 -10.12 -1.95
C ARG A 65 5.22 -11.40 -2.29
N ILE A 66 5.88 -12.55 -2.21
CA ILE A 66 5.23 -13.87 -2.41
C ILE A 66 4.14 -14.05 -1.35
N LEU A 67 4.47 -13.79 -0.08
CA LEU A 67 3.53 -13.90 1.03
C LEU A 67 2.33 -12.95 0.86
N VAL A 68 2.58 -11.68 0.54
CA VAL A 68 1.49 -10.71 0.27
C VAL A 68 0.59 -11.21 -0.84
N THR A 69 1.17 -11.70 -1.93
CA THR A 69 0.39 -12.18 -3.09
C THR A 69 -0.52 -13.34 -2.71
N ARG A 70 0.03 -14.32 -1.98
CA ARG A 70 -0.73 -15.45 -1.45
C ARG A 70 -1.88 -14.98 -0.54
N LEU A 71 -1.58 -14.13 0.44
CA LEU A 71 -2.57 -13.64 1.40
C LEU A 71 -3.66 -12.79 0.74
N VAL A 72 -3.34 -12.00 -0.30
CA VAL A 72 -4.35 -11.24 -1.05
C VAL A 72 -5.27 -12.19 -1.84
N ASN A 73 -4.74 -13.27 -2.40
CA ASN A 73 -5.56 -14.27 -3.08
C ASN A 73 -6.50 -15.01 -2.11
N GLU A 74 -6.04 -15.30 -0.89
CA GLU A 74 -6.82 -16.02 0.13
C GLU A 74 -7.82 -15.11 0.87
N LEU A 75 -7.42 -13.89 1.24
CA LEU A 75 -8.17 -13.01 2.14
C LEU A 75 -8.79 -11.78 1.44
N GLY A 76 -8.39 -11.48 0.21
CA GLY A 76 -8.71 -10.25 -0.49
C GLY A 76 -7.90 -9.04 0.02
N THR A 77 -8.38 -7.82 -0.24
CA THR A 77 -7.71 -6.54 0.11
C THR A 77 -7.87 -6.15 1.58
N LYS A 78 -7.75 -7.12 2.50
CA LYS A 78 -7.84 -6.92 3.95
C LYS A 78 -6.48 -6.53 4.53
N TRP A 79 -5.97 -5.37 4.15
CA TRP A 79 -4.58 -4.95 4.43
C TRP A 79 -4.19 -4.97 5.91
N ALA A 80 -5.06 -4.51 6.80
CA ALA A 80 -4.84 -4.56 8.25
C ALA A 80 -4.64 -5.99 8.76
N THR A 81 -5.34 -6.97 8.18
CA THR A 81 -5.18 -8.40 8.50
C THR A 81 -3.88 -8.93 7.91
N ILE A 82 -3.59 -8.61 6.65
CA ILE A 82 -2.36 -9.03 5.97
C ILE A 82 -1.11 -8.51 6.72
N ALA A 83 -1.15 -7.26 7.17
CA ALA A 83 -0.06 -6.65 7.95
C ALA A 83 0.19 -7.34 9.30
N ARG A 84 -0.78 -8.11 9.85
CA ARG A 84 -0.54 -8.90 11.08
C ARG A 84 0.40 -10.08 10.83
N TYR A 85 0.46 -10.60 9.61
CA TYR A 85 1.40 -11.66 9.22
C TYR A 85 2.82 -11.14 8.94
N MET A 86 3.01 -9.82 8.87
CA MET A 86 4.30 -9.17 8.64
C MET A 86 4.52 -8.08 9.70
N PRO A 87 4.95 -8.43 10.91
CA PRO A 87 4.97 -7.52 12.06
C PRO A 87 5.90 -6.31 11.89
N SER A 88 6.91 -6.41 11.02
CA SER A 88 7.81 -5.31 10.67
C SER A 88 7.28 -4.43 9.54
N ARG A 89 6.18 -4.78 8.86
CA ARG A 89 5.65 -4.03 7.72
C ARG A 89 4.36 -3.30 8.07
N SER A 90 4.17 -2.14 7.46
CA SER A 90 2.94 -1.37 7.58
C SER A 90 1.92 -1.79 6.51
N GLU A 91 0.64 -1.68 6.86
CA GLU A 91 -0.47 -1.89 5.92
C GLU A 91 -0.34 -0.96 4.70
N SER A 92 0.07 0.30 4.91
CA SER A 92 0.29 1.26 3.83
C SER A 92 1.37 0.82 2.86
N LEU A 93 2.50 0.28 3.33
CA LEU A 93 3.58 -0.22 2.47
C LEU A 93 3.08 -1.39 1.59
N ILE A 94 2.39 -2.35 2.21
CA ILE A 94 1.84 -3.54 1.54
C ILE A 94 0.85 -3.13 0.44
N LYS A 95 -0.10 -2.26 0.79
CA LYS A 95 -1.11 -1.74 -0.14
C LYS A 95 -0.47 -1.00 -1.31
N ASN A 96 0.51 -0.13 -1.03
CA ASN A 96 1.19 0.65 -2.06
C ASN A 96 1.95 -0.24 -3.03
N TRP A 97 2.65 -1.25 -2.51
CA TRP A 97 3.34 -2.22 -3.36
C TRP A 97 2.36 -3.00 -4.27
N TRP A 98 1.26 -3.51 -3.71
CA TRP A 98 0.27 -4.28 -4.47
C TRP A 98 -0.31 -3.49 -5.64
N TYR A 99 -0.77 -2.25 -5.39
CA TYR A 99 -1.34 -1.43 -6.46
C TYR A 99 -0.29 -0.91 -7.44
N ALA A 100 0.95 -0.69 -7.01
CA ALA A 100 2.05 -0.38 -7.91
C ALA A 100 2.33 -1.55 -8.87
N GLN A 101 2.34 -2.79 -8.35
CA GLN A 101 2.47 -4.02 -9.14
C GLN A 101 1.34 -4.12 -10.18
N LYS A 102 0.07 -4.02 -9.76
CA LYS A 102 -1.09 -4.03 -10.67
C LYS A 102 -1.08 -2.90 -11.69
N GLY A 103 -0.59 -1.73 -11.32
CA GLY A 103 -0.40 -0.61 -12.24
C GLY A 103 0.69 -0.85 -13.28
N ARG A 104 1.74 -1.62 -12.96
CA ARG A 104 2.78 -2.04 -13.93
C ARG A 104 2.24 -3.10 -14.88
N GLU A 105 1.51 -4.10 -14.37
CA GLU A 105 0.88 -5.14 -15.18
C GLU A 105 -0.05 -4.53 -16.24
N ARG A 106 -0.99 -3.66 -15.83
CA ARG A 106 -1.91 -3.00 -16.77
C ARG A 106 -1.19 -2.18 -17.86
N ARG A 107 -0.12 -1.46 -17.48
CA ARG A 107 0.69 -0.70 -18.45
C ARG A 107 1.45 -1.62 -19.41
N ALA A 108 1.96 -2.74 -18.92
CA ALA A 108 2.65 -3.72 -19.76
C ALA A 108 1.70 -4.39 -20.77
N LEU A 109 0.48 -4.76 -20.34
CA LEU A 109 -0.56 -5.25 -21.25
C LEU A 109 -0.90 -4.19 -22.31
N SER A 110 -1.19 -2.97 -21.89
CA SER A 110 -1.50 -1.88 -22.82
C SER A 110 -0.38 -1.62 -23.84
N GLN A 111 0.88 -1.68 -23.42
CA GLN A 111 2.01 -1.53 -24.35
C GLN A 111 2.11 -2.70 -25.32
N ARG A 112 1.87 -3.94 -24.87
CA ARG A 112 1.84 -5.12 -25.76
C ARG A 112 0.73 -4.99 -26.81
N GLU A 113 -0.46 -4.58 -26.39
CA GLU A 113 -1.61 -4.34 -27.30
C GLU A 113 -1.29 -3.23 -28.32
N ARG A 114 -0.65 -2.14 -27.89
CA ARG A 114 -0.22 -1.06 -28.80
C ARG A 114 0.83 -1.51 -29.82
N VAL A 115 1.76 -2.37 -29.40
CA VAL A 115 2.77 -2.95 -30.29
C VAL A 115 2.14 -3.92 -31.27
N ASP A 116 1.26 -4.81 -30.79
CA ASP A 116 0.52 -5.77 -31.63
C ASP A 116 -0.35 -5.04 -32.68
N THR A 117 -1.11 -4.03 -32.26
CA THR A 117 -1.92 -3.21 -33.18
C THR A 117 -1.06 -2.46 -34.20
N TYR A 118 0.09 -1.90 -33.79
CA TYR A 118 1.04 -1.28 -34.71
C TYR A 118 1.59 -2.28 -35.73
N TRP A 119 2.00 -3.48 -35.29
CA TRP A 119 2.54 -4.52 -36.18
C TRP A 119 1.50 -4.99 -37.19
N LYS A 120 0.27 -5.29 -36.73
CA LYS A 120 -0.85 -5.68 -37.59
C LYS A 120 -1.21 -4.61 -38.61
N ARG A 121 -1.22 -3.33 -38.20
CA ARG A 121 -1.53 -2.20 -39.08
C ARG A 121 -0.50 -2.02 -40.20
N ASN A 122 0.79 -2.21 -39.92
CA ASN A 122 1.86 -1.96 -40.88
C ASN A 122 2.27 -3.20 -41.70
N ASN A 123 1.74 -4.38 -41.39
CA ASN A 123 2.03 -5.61 -42.15
C ASN A 123 0.74 -6.42 -42.45
N PRO A 124 -0.25 -5.82 -43.13
CA PRO A 124 -1.57 -6.44 -43.33
C PRO A 124 -1.50 -7.76 -44.13
N ASP A 125 -0.63 -7.84 -45.13
CA ASP A 125 -0.52 -8.99 -46.05
C ASP A 125 -0.03 -10.28 -45.35
N ARG A 126 0.69 -10.15 -44.23
CA ARG A 126 1.19 -11.28 -43.43
C ARG A 126 0.16 -11.80 -42.43
N VAL A 127 -0.79 -10.97 -42.00
CA VAL A 127 -1.86 -11.38 -41.07
C VAL A 127 -2.84 -12.33 -41.77
N GLN A 128 -3.08 -12.14 -43.07
CA GLN A 128 -3.98 -12.99 -43.86
C GLN A 128 -3.41 -14.40 -44.13
N GLN A 129 -2.08 -14.58 -44.11
CA GLN A 129 -1.45 -15.88 -44.34
C GLN A 129 -1.46 -16.80 -43.10
N GLN A 130 -1.52 -16.26 -41.88
CA GLN A 130 -1.59 -17.06 -40.65
C GLN A 130 -2.99 -17.61 -40.34
N SER A 131 -4.05 -16.99 -40.85
CA SER A 131 -5.43 -17.44 -40.69
C SER A 131 -5.82 -18.61 -41.60
N ALA A 132 -4.99 -18.92 -42.60
CA ALA A 132 -5.26 -19.92 -43.63
C ALA A 132 -4.61 -21.29 -43.38
N GLN A 133 -3.88 -21.46 -42.26
CA GLN A 133 -3.23 -22.72 -41.86
C GLN A 133 -3.75 -23.29 -40.52
N GLY A 134 -4.91 -22.80 -40.04
CA GLY A 134 -5.59 -23.32 -38.85
C GLY A 134 -6.80 -24.16 -39.21
#